data_AF-A0A502CR81-F1
#
_entry.id   AF-A0A502CR81-F1
#
_cell.length_a   1.000
_cell.length_b   1.000
_cell.length_c   1.000
_cell.angle_alpha   90.00
_cell.angle_beta   90.00
_cell.angle_gamma   90.00
#
_symmetry.space_group_name_H-M   'P 1'
#
loop_
_entity.id
_entity.type
_entity.pdbx_description
1 polymer ?
#
loop_
_entity_poly.entity_id
_entity_poly.type
_entity_poly.pdbx_seq_one_letter_code
_entity_poly.pdbx_strand_id
1 'polypeptide(L)'
;MHWLIAIACILLAWTYLKPKKAKRLPVATEAEAREILGVTEGADADAIHAAHRRLAAQVHPDRGGSVDLARRVNAARDLLLKGR
;
A
#
# COMPACT_ATOMS: atom_id res chain seq x y z
N MET A 1 -37.56 0.99 29.87
CA MET A 1 -36.32 0.34 30.35
C MET A 1 -35.63 -0.50 29.26
N HIS A 2 -36.34 -1.39 28.56
CA HIS A 2 -35.77 -2.24 27.49
C HIS A 2 -35.18 -1.47 26.30
N TRP A 3 -35.78 -0.35 25.90
CA TRP A 3 -35.33 0.48 24.78
C TRP A 3 -33.96 1.14 25.01
N LEU A 4 -33.60 1.44 26.26
CA LEU A 4 -32.29 2.02 26.58
C LEU A 4 -31.17 1.01 26.38
N ILE A 5 -31.43 -0.27 26.67
CA ILE A 5 -30.49 -1.37 26.45
C ILE A 5 -30.32 -1.60 24.95
N ALA A 6 -31.42 -1.59 24.17
CA ALA A 6 -31.34 -1.71 22.73
C ALA A 6 -30.53 -0.57 22.09
N ILE A 7 -30.75 0.68 22.51
CA ILE A 7 -29.96 1.84 22.03
C ILE A 7 -28.48 1.69 22.43
N ALA A 8 -28.19 1.29 23.66
CA ALA A 8 -26.82 1.05 24.10
C ALA A 8 -26.13 -0.05 23.27
N CYS A 9 -26.83 -1.15 22.97
CA CYS A 9 -26.32 -2.23 22.12
C CYS A 9 -26.09 -1.76 20.68
N ILE A 10 -26.98 -0.94 20.12
CA ILE A 10 -26.83 -0.38 18.76
C ILE A 10 -25.63 0.57 18.72
N LEU A 11 -25.47 1.44 19.72
CA LEU A 11 -24.33 2.36 19.81
C LEU A 11 -23.01 1.59 19.95
N LEU A 12 -22.99 0.52 20.76
CA LEU A 12 -21.82 -0.34 20.94
C LEU A 12 -21.50 -1.14 19.67
N ALA A 13 -22.52 -1.63 18.96
CA ALA A 13 -22.35 -2.28 17.69
C ALA A 13 -21.79 -1.30 16.63
N TRP A 14 -22.27 -0.05 16.59
CA TRP A 14 -21.79 0.97 15.66
C TRP A 14 -20.34 1.38 15.91
N THR A 15 -19.84 1.35 17.15
CA THR A 15 -18.42 1.62 17.44
C THR A 15 -17.54 0.44 17.06
N TYR A 16 -18.04 -0.78 17.20
CA TYR A 16 -17.27 -2.00 16.95
C TYR A 16 -17.28 -2.45 15.48
N LEU A 17 -18.36 -2.20 14.73
CA LEU A 17 -18.52 -2.60 13.33
C LEU A 17 -18.08 -1.52 12.32
N LYS A 18 -17.29 -0.50 12.72
CA LYS A 18 -16.84 0.53 11.77
C LYS A 18 -16.05 -0.12 10.62
N PRO A 19 -16.50 -0.02 9.35
CA PRO A 19 -15.77 -0.60 8.23
C PRO A 19 -14.40 0.08 8.13
N LYS A 20 -13.33 -0.72 8.11
CA LYS A 20 -11.97 -0.21 7.88
C LYS A 20 -11.96 0.42 6.49
N LYS A 21 -11.77 1.74 6.40
CA LYS A 21 -11.62 2.43 5.10
C LYS A 21 -10.50 1.75 4.31
N ALA A 22 -10.82 1.30 3.08
CA ALA A 22 -9.83 0.72 2.19
C ALA A 22 -8.70 1.73 1.97
N LYS A 23 -7.47 1.35 2.33
CA LYS A 23 -6.29 2.20 2.16
C LYS A 23 -6.03 2.32 0.67
N ARG A 24 -6.24 3.50 0.07
CA ARG A 24 -5.81 3.77 -1.30
C ARG A 24 -4.30 3.57 -1.36
N LEU A 25 -3.88 2.62 -2.19
CA LEU A 25 -2.47 2.43 -2.49
C LEU A 25 -1.96 3.67 -3.24
N PRO A 26 -0.72 4.12 -2.98
CA PRO A 26 -0.14 5.26 -3.66
C PRO A 26 0.12 5.03 -5.16
N VAL A 27 0.01 3.79 -5.65
CA VAL A 27 0.23 3.37 -7.04
C VAL A 27 -0.97 2.54 -7.47
N ALA A 28 -1.57 2.88 -8.61
CA ALA A 28 -2.87 2.32 -9.02
C ALA A 28 -2.80 1.40 -10.24
N THR A 29 -1.74 1.50 -11.04
CA THR A 29 -1.60 0.73 -12.29
C THR A 29 -0.25 0.02 -12.36
N GLU A 30 -0.20 -1.11 -13.08
CA GLU A 30 1.08 -1.81 -13.28
C GLU A 30 2.05 -1.01 -14.14
N ALA A 31 1.54 -0.23 -15.11
CA ALA A 31 2.37 0.65 -15.93
C ALA A 31 3.10 1.70 -15.07
N GLU A 32 2.37 2.37 -14.18
CA GLU A 32 2.94 3.31 -13.21
C GLU A 32 3.93 2.61 -12.27
N ALA A 33 3.61 1.39 -11.80
CA ALA A 33 4.52 0.63 -10.95
C ALA A 33 5.83 0.26 -11.67
N ARG A 34 5.76 -0.10 -12.96
CA ARG A 34 6.93 -0.38 -13.80
C ARG A 34 7.78 0.86 -14.02
N GLU A 35 7.14 2.01 -14.26
CA GLU A 35 7.81 3.29 -14.40
C GLU A 35 8.56 3.68 -13.11
N ILE A 36 7.91 3.56 -11.95
CA ILE A 36 8.51 3.84 -10.64
C ILE A 36 9.72 2.96 -10.36
N LEU A 37 9.65 1.66 -10.68
CA LEU A 37 10.77 0.75 -10.49
C LEU A 37 11.82 0.80 -11.61
N GLY A 38 11.48 1.41 -12.76
CA GLY A 38 12.33 1.42 -13.95
C GLY A 38 12.53 0.02 -14.53
N VAL A 39 11.47 -0.78 -14.59
CA VAL A 39 11.49 -2.15 -15.12
C VAL A 39 10.56 -2.29 -16.34
N THR A 40 10.89 -3.22 -17.23
CA THR A 40 10.10 -3.49 -18.45
C THR A 40 8.86 -4.35 -18.16
N GLU A 41 7.92 -4.41 -19.10
CA GLU A 41 6.71 -5.25 -18.99
C GLU A 41 7.01 -6.74 -18.75
N GLY A 42 8.06 -7.26 -19.39
CA GLY A 42 8.52 -8.65 -19.22
C GLY A 42 9.48 -8.89 -18.05
N ALA A 43 9.74 -7.91 -17.19
CA ALA A 43 10.68 -8.07 -16.07
C ALA A 43 10.20 -9.18 -15.13
N ASP A 44 11.09 -10.07 -14.68
CA ASP A 44 10.72 -11.15 -13.78
C ASP A 44 10.64 -10.72 -12.30
N ALA A 45 10.22 -11.63 -11.41
CA ALA A 45 10.12 -11.35 -9.99
C ALA A 45 11.48 -10.93 -9.39
N ASP A 46 12.58 -11.52 -9.89
CA ASP A 46 13.93 -11.21 -9.45
C ASP A 46 14.38 -9.82 -9.91
N ALA A 47 14.07 -9.43 -11.14
CA ALA A 47 14.30 -8.10 -11.67
C ALA A 47 13.51 -7.04 -10.88
N ILE A 48 12.24 -7.31 -10.54
CA ILE A 48 11.41 -6.44 -9.70
C ILE A 48 12.05 -6.27 -8.31
N HIS A 49 12.47 -7.37 -7.67
CA HIS A 49 13.14 -7.31 -6.38
C HIS A 49 14.47 -6.56 -6.42
N ALA A 50 15.28 -6.77 -7.46
CA ALA A 50 16.55 -6.09 -7.64
C ALA A 50 16.35 -4.57 -7.82
N ALA A 51 15.41 -4.17 -8.67
CA ALA A 51 15.03 -2.77 -8.87
C ALA A 51 14.52 -2.13 -7.58
N HIS A 52 13.63 -2.82 -6.86
CA HIS A 52 13.11 -2.37 -5.57
C HIS A 52 14.22 -2.14 -4.55
N ARG A 53 15.15 -3.10 -4.35
CA ARG A 53 16.26 -2.94 -3.41
C ARG A 53 17.13 -1.73 -3.74
N ARG A 54 17.46 -1.55 -5.03
CA ARG A 54 18.25 -0.41 -5.51
C ARG A 54 17.53 0.92 -5.25
N LEU A 55 16.25 1.04 -5.56
CA LEU A 55 15.49 2.27 -5.32
C LEU A 55 15.24 2.51 -3.83
N ALA A 56 14.86 1.49 -3.07
CA ALA A 56 14.60 1.59 -1.63
C ALA A 56 15.81 2.16 -0.88
N ALA A 57 17.03 1.76 -1.24
CA ALA A 57 18.25 2.30 -0.66
C ALA A 57 18.46 3.79 -0.95
N GLN A 58 18.05 4.27 -2.13
CA GLN A 58 18.19 5.66 -2.57
C GLN A 58 17.10 6.56 -1.98
N VAL A 59 15.87 6.08 -1.90
CA VAL A 59 14.72 6.88 -1.45
C VAL A 59 14.51 6.86 0.05
N HIS A 60 15.40 6.18 0.79
CA HIS A 60 15.28 6.04 2.24
C HIS A 60 15.43 7.40 2.94
N PRO A 61 14.54 7.76 3.88
CA PRO A 61 14.61 9.04 4.59
C PRO A 61 15.92 9.26 5.34
N ASP A 62 16.52 8.21 5.89
CA ASP A 62 17.83 8.29 6.55
C ASP A 62 18.98 8.73 5.63
N ARG A 63 18.78 8.66 4.30
CA ARG A 63 19.74 9.14 3.30
C ARG A 63 19.26 10.42 2.59
N GLY A 64 18.31 11.14 3.20
CA GLY A 64 17.71 12.35 2.62
C GLY A 64 16.59 12.10 1.62
N GLY A 65 16.10 10.86 1.51
CA GLY A 65 14.94 10.52 0.69
C GLY A 65 13.60 10.93 1.30
N SER A 66 12.52 10.78 0.54
CA SER A 66 11.16 11.11 1.00
C SER A 66 10.39 9.86 1.45
N VAL A 67 9.73 9.95 2.60
CA VAL A 67 8.81 8.92 3.10
C VAL A 67 7.71 8.59 2.08
N ASP A 68 7.21 9.60 1.36
CA ASP A 68 6.17 9.41 0.35
C ASP A 68 6.72 8.71 -0.90
N LEU A 69 7.97 8.98 -1.27
CA LEU A 69 8.63 8.29 -2.37
C LEU A 69 8.94 6.84 -2.00
N ALA A 70 9.43 6.58 -0.79
CA ALA A 70 9.62 5.23 -0.26
C ALA A 70 8.31 4.43 -0.25
N ARG A 71 7.19 5.06 0.16
CA ARG A 71 5.85 4.45 0.08
C ARG A 71 5.45 4.10 -1.36
N ARG A 72 5.71 4.98 -2.32
CA ARG A 72 5.43 4.71 -3.74
C ARG A 72 6.25 3.55 -4.30
N VAL A 73 7.55 3.51 -4.00
CA VAL A 73 8.45 2.41 -4.40
C VAL A 73 7.99 1.06 -3.83
N ASN A 74 7.58 1.03 -2.56
CA ASN A 74 7.04 -0.19 -1.95
C ASN A 74 5.72 -0.62 -2.58
N ALA A 75 4.80 0.33 -2.80
CA ALA A 75 3.52 0.04 -3.42
C ALA A 75 3.66 -0.46 -4.86
N ALA A 76 4.63 0.07 -5.62
CA ALA A 76 4.94 -0.40 -6.97
C ALA A 76 5.39 -1.87 -6.99
N ARG A 77 6.32 -2.25 -6.09
CA ARG A 77 6.75 -3.65 -5.93
C ARG A 77 5.55 -4.54 -5.59
N ASP A 78 4.79 -4.17 -4.57
CA ASP A 78 3.68 -4.99 -4.08
C ASP A 78 2.62 -5.22 -5.16
N LEU A 79 2.36 -4.22 -5.99
CA LEU A 79 1.41 -4.30 -7.09
C LEU A 79 1.90 -5.26 -8.19
N LEU A 80 3.17 -5.18 -8.60
CA LEU A 80 3.72 -6.03 -9.66
C LEU A 80 3.92 -7.49 -9.24
N LEU A 81 4.19 -7.74 -7.95
CA LEU A 81 4.32 -9.09 -7.43
C LEU A 81 2.97 -9.75 -7.12
N LYS A 82 1.91 -8.96 -6.90
CA LYS A 82 0.57 -9.51 -6.68
C LYS A 82 -0.05 -10.10 -7.96
N GLY A 83 0.29 -9.54 -9.12
CA GLY A 83 -0.24 -9.96 -10.42
C GLY A 83 0.42 -11.20 -11.01
N ARG A 84 1.32 -11.87 -10.27
CA ARG A 84 2.18 -12.95 -10.75
C ARG A 84 2.15 -14.14 -9.81
#